data_AF-A0A8J6GK68-F1
#
_entry.id   AF-A0A8J6GK68-F1
#
_cell.length_a   1.000
_cell.length_b   1.000
_cell.length_c   1.000
_cell.angle_alpha   90.00
_cell.angle_beta   90.00
_cell.angle_gamma   90.00
#
_symmetry.space_group_name_H-M   'P 1'
#
loop_
_entity.id
_entity.type
_entity.pdbx_description
1 polymer ?
#
loop_
_entity_poly.entity_id
_entity_poly.type
_entity_poly.pdbx_seq_one_letter_code
_entity_poly.pdbx_strand_id
1 'polypeptide(L)'
;MAALAWLAAALLLLVDWLLLRPGLPGIFSLLVPELPLLRVWEVGLSRWAILGLGVRRVLGVTTGAHGWLTVLPPLAAALGLAQPGLALFRELASWGALRDGDNAGVLYWGSRLDAFALSYVAALPAAALWYKLGSLWAPSSRRGAGDMVCRLLGFLGSEKRRLHLVLMLLVLSCLGEMAIPFFTGRITDWILQDKTAQSFARNIWLMSILTIASTVLEFTGDAIYNLTIGHMHSRAHGEVFRAVLRQETGFFLQNPAGSITSRVTEDTSKVCESVSDKLNLLMWYLGRGLCLLAFMFWGSLYLTLVTLLTLPLLFLLPRKLGKVNQSLQMKVQESLAKSSQVAIEALSAMPTVRSFANEEGEAQKFRQKLEEMKTLNKKEALAYVAEVWTMNVSGMLLKVGILYVGGQLVVRGAVSSGNLVSFVLYQLQFTSAVEVAAVGQEPLLFGRSFRENIAYGLIQTPTMEEIRAVAMKSGAHDFISGLPQGYDTEVGETGNQLSGGQRQAVALARALIRKPRLLILDDATSALDANNQLRVQRLLYENRGPASPAVLLITQQLSLAEQAHHILFLKDGSICEQGSHLQLMEKSGSCYRAMVEALGAPSD
;
A
#
# COMPACT_ATOMS: atom_id res chain seq x y z
N MET A 1 -30.72 8.22 -25.67
CA MET A 1 -30.27 9.19 -24.64
C MET A 1 -28.84 9.69 -24.84
N ALA A 2 -27.86 8.83 -25.19
CA ALA A 2 -26.49 9.29 -25.46
C ALA A 2 -26.38 10.31 -26.61
N ALA A 3 -27.08 10.10 -27.74
CA ALA A 3 -27.06 11.05 -28.88
C ALA A 3 -27.61 12.45 -28.54
N LEU A 4 -28.60 12.53 -27.64
CA LEU A 4 -29.17 13.78 -27.15
C LEU A 4 -28.19 14.54 -26.23
N ALA A 5 -27.36 13.82 -25.47
CA ALA A 5 -26.31 14.41 -24.65
C ALA A 5 -25.14 14.95 -25.49
N TRP A 6 -24.76 14.25 -26.57
CA TRP A 6 -23.78 14.75 -27.55
C TRP A 6 -24.27 16.00 -28.25
N LEU A 7 -25.54 16.02 -28.66
CA LEU A 7 -26.20 17.21 -29.20
C LEU A 7 -26.20 18.35 -28.19
N ALA A 8 -26.56 18.11 -26.93
CA ALA A 8 -26.59 19.16 -25.89
C ALA A 8 -25.20 19.72 -25.57
N ALA A 9 -24.17 18.87 -25.46
CA ALA A 9 -22.79 19.31 -25.24
C ALA A 9 -22.23 20.09 -26.44
N ALA A 10 -22.50 19.61 -27.66
CA ALA A 10 -22.15 20.32 -28.88
C ALA A 10 -22.86 21.67 -28.95
N LEU A 11 -24.15 21.75 -28.61
CA LEU A 11 -24.95 22.98 -28.60
C LEU A 11 -24.45 23.96 -27.53
N LEU A 12 -24.00 23.48 -26.36
CA LEU A 12 -23.41 24.31 -25.31
C LEU A 12 -22.08 24.92 -25.74
N LEU A 13 -21.24 24.14 -26.42
CA LEU A 13 -19.99 24.61 -27.05
C LEU A 13 -20.26 25.59 -28.20
N LEU A 14 -21.33 25.37 -28.95
CA LEU A 14 -21.73 26.21 -30.09
C LEU A 14 -22.30 27.56 -29.60
N VAL A 15 -23.08 27.56 -28.52
CA VAL A 15 -23.58 28.77 -27.83
C VAL A 15 -22.43 29.57 -27.21
N ASP A 16 -21.47 28.90 -26.58
CA ASP A 16 -20.26 29.54 -26.09
C ASP A 16 -19.47 30.21 -27.23
N TRP A 17 -19.34 29.52 -28.37
CA TRP A 17 -18.61 29.99 -29.54
C TRP A 17 -19.26 31.19 -30.25
N LEU A 18 -20.58 31.15 -30.47
CA LEU A 18 -21.30 32.15 -31.29
C LEU A 18 -21.86 33.34 -30.50
N LEU A 19 -22.24 33.15 -29.22
CA LEU A 19 -22.99 34.17 -28.47
C LEU A 19 -22.18 34.74 -27.31
N LEU A 20 -21.66 33.88 -26.42
CA LEU A 20 -21.04 34.33 -25.17
C LEU A 20 -19.68 34.97 -25.40
N ARG A 21 -18.86 34.37 -26.28
CA ARG A 21 -17.50 34.81 -26.55
C ARG A 21 -17.38 36.17 -27.27
N PRO A 22 -18.18 36.50 -28.30
CA PRO A 22 -18.15 37.83 -28.90
C PRO A 22 -19.03 38.87 -28.18
N GLY A 23 -20.13 38.45 -27.53
CA GLY A 23 -21.12 39.36 -26.96
C GLY A 23 -20.78 39.90 -25.56
N LEU A 24 -20.26 39.06 -24.65
CA LEU A 24 -19.98 39.47 -23.27
C LEU A 24 -18.93 40.59 -23.14
N PRO A 25 -17.80 40.57 -23.89
CA PRO A 25 -16.82 41.66 -23.83
C PRO A 25 -17.39 43.02 -24.25
N GLY A 26 -18.35 43.04 -25.17
CA GLY A 26 -19.00 44.26 -25.66
C GLY A 26 -20.05 44.84 -24.70
N ILE A 27 -20.67 44.00 -23.87
CA ILE A 27 -21.64 44.45 -22.85
C ILE A 27 -20.93 44.98 -21.60
N PHE A 28 -19.87 44.29 -21.16
CA PHE A 28 -19.12 44.68 -19.95
C PHE A 28 -18.13 45.83 -20.19
N SER A 29 -17.78 46.14 -21.45
CA SER A 29 -16.99 47.34 -21.78
C SER A 29 -17.77 48.65 -21.55
N LEU A 30 -19.11 48.60 -21.51
CA LEU A 30 -19.99 49.74 -21.23
C LEU A 30 -20.24 49.96 -19.72
N LEU A 31 -20.10 48.93 -18.88
CA LEU A 31 -20.51 48.99 -17.46
C LEU A 31 -19.38 49.36 -16.48
N VAL A 32 -18.12 49.02 -16.76
CA VAL A 32 -17.02 49.17 -15.78
C VAL A 32 -15.79 49.86 -16.41
N PRO A 33 -15.63 51.19 -16.24
CA PRO A 33 -14.67 51.97 -17.03
C PRO A 33 -13.20 51.96 -16.53
N GLU A 34 -12.86 51.60 -15.29
CA GLU A 34 -11.54 52.02 -14.75
C GLU A 34 -10.46 50.93 -14.54
N LEU A 35 -10.74 49.62 -14.56
CA LEU A 35 -9.71 48.58 -14.33
C LEU A 35 -9.78 47.39 -15.33
N PRO A 36 -8.77 47.16 -16.20
CA PRO A 36 -8.82 46.16 -17.27
C PRO A 36 -8.77 44.70 -16.75
N LEU A 37 -8.00 44.41 -15.71
CA LEU A 37 -7.96 43.11 -15.03
C LEU A 37 -9.32 42.67 -14.50
N LEU A 38 -10.00 43.61 -13.84
CA LEU A 38 -11.28 43.36 -13.18
C LEU A 38 -12.34 43.02 -14.23
N ARG A 39 -12.31 43.67 -15.39
CA ARG A 39 -13.16 43.32 -16.54
C ARG A 39 -12.93 41.90 -17.06
N VAL A 40 -11.67 41.44 -17.14
CA VAL A 40 -11.38 40.08 -17.62
C VAL A 40 -11.88 39.01 -16.64
N TRP A 41 -11.77 39.29 -15.34
CA TRP A 41 -12.32 38.42 -14.30
C TRP A 41 -13.85 38.40 -14.27
N GLU A 42 -14.51 39.55 -14.44
CA GLU A 42 -15.98 39.62 -14.53
C GLU A 42 -16.52 38.91 -15.77
N VAL A 43 -15.86 39.06 -16.93
CA VAL A 43 -16.23 38.33 -18.16
C VAL A 43 -15.98 36.83 -18.01
N GLY A 44 -14.88 36.41 -17.37
CA GLY A 44 -14.59 35.00 -17.10
C GLY A 44 -15.56 34.35 -16.10
N LEU A 45 -15.88 35.05 -15.01
CA LEU A 45 -16.82 34.59 -13.98
C LEU A 45 -18.27 34.55 -14.49
N SER A 46 -18.69 35.54 -15.28
CA SER A 46 -20.02 35.54 -15.91
C SER A 46 -20.16 34.42 -16.93
N ARG A 47 -19.13 34.18 -17.75
CA ARG A 47 -19.10 33.04 -18.69
C ARG A 47 -19.11 31.69 -17.95
N TRP A 48 -18.35 31.57 -16.86
CA TRP A 48 -18.40 30.40 -15.98
C TRP A 48 -19.80 30.17 -15.38
N ALA A 49 -20.45 31.23 -14.89
CA ALA A 49 -21.78 31.15 -14.31
C ALA A 49 -22.84 30.74 -15.34
N ILE A 50 -22.81 31.31 -16.56
CA ILE A 50 -23.77 30.99 -17.62
C ILE A 50 -23.59 29.55 -18.11
N LEU A 51 -22.35 29.12 -18.36
CA LEU A 51 -22.06 27.74 -18.75
C LEU A 51 -22.39 26.75 -17.62
N GLY A 52 -22.10 27.12 -16.36
CA GLY A 52 -22.41 26.33 -15.17
C GLY A 52 -23.92 26.15 -14.95
N LEU A 53 -24.72 27.19 -15.16
CA LEU A 53 -26.18 27.13 -15.09
C LEU A 53 -26.78 26.32 -16.24
N GLY A 54 -26.24 26.46 -17.46
CA GLY A 54 -26.61 25.64 -18.61
C GLY A 54 -26.36 24.15 -18.38
N VAL A 55 -25.16 23.81 -17.87
CA VAL A 55 -24.78 22.44 -17.51
C VAL A 55 -25.67 21.89 -16.39
N ARG A 56 -26.01 22.68 -15.37
CA ARG A 56 -26.94 22.26 -14.30
C ARG A 56 -28.36 22.01 -14.82
N ARG A 57 -28.87 22.82 -15.76
CA ARG A 57 -30.16 22.57 -16.42
C ARG A 57 -30.13 21.29 -17.26
N VAL A 58 -29.07 21.07 -18.03
CA VAL A 58 -28.91 19.85 -18.86
C VAL A 58 -28.83 18.60 -17.98
N LEU A 59 -28.08 18.65 -16.87
CA LEU A 59 -27.98 17.55 -15.89
C LEU A 59 -29.30 17.33 -15.12
N GLY A 60 -30.05 18.39 -14.82
CA GLY A 60 -31.34 18.33 -14.12
C GLY A 60 -32.48 17.74 -14.97
N VAL A 61 -32.43 17.91 -16.29
CA VAL A 61 -33.41 17.32 -17.23
C VAL A 61 -33.12 15.82 -17.48
N THR A 62 -31.87 15.37 -17.31
CA THR A 62 -31.49 13.96 -17.43
C THR A 62 -31.39 13.29 -16.06
N THR A 63 -32.53 12.98 -15.43
CA THR A 63 -32.55 12.18 -14.21
C THR A 63 -31.96 10.78 -14.47
N GLY A 64 -30.72 10.55 -14.03
CA GLY A 64 -30.11 9.21 -13.98
C GLY A 64 -28.87 8.96 -14.86
N ALA A 65 -28.31 9.96 -15.56
CA ALA A 65 -27.13 9.70 -16.41
C ALA A 65 -25.82 9.62 -15.61
N HIS A 66 -25.44 8.41 -15.17
CA HIS A 66 -24.10 8.10 -14.66
C HIS A 66 -23.16 7.82 -15.83
N GLY A 67 -22.12 8.65 -16.01
CA GLY A 67 -21.12 8.51 -17.06
C GLY A 67 -20.41 9.83 -17.39
N TRP A 68 -19.89 9.95 -18.62
CA TRP A 68 -19.11 11.10 -19.13
C TRP A 68 -19.78 12.49 -18.99
N LEU A 69 -21.10 12.57 -18.70
CA LEU A 69 -21.76 13.84 -18.38
C LEU A 69 -21.24 14.49 -17.08
N THR A 70 -20.55 13.76 -16.21
CA THR A 70 -19.85 14.33 -15.04
C THR A 70 -18.63 15.18 -15.41
N VAL A 71 -18.20 15.16 -16.68
CA VAL A 71 -17.08 15.96 -17.22
C VAL A 71 -17.53 17.36 -17.64
N LEU A 72 -18.84 17.60 -17.79
CA LEU A 72 -19.37 18.91 -18.23
C LEU A 72 -19.14 20.06 -17.22
N PRO A 73 -19.30 19.87 -15.89
CA PRO A 73 -19.00 20.92 -14.91
C PRO A 73 -17.52 21.38 -14.89
N PRO A 74 -16.51 20.49 -14.85
CA PRO A 74 -15.11 20.90 -14.89
C PRO A 74 -14.70 21.46 -16.27
N LEU A 75 -15.33 21.02 -17.36
CA LEU A 75 -15.10 21.59 -18.69
C LEU A 75 -15.66 23.02 -18.79
N ALA A 76 -16.83 23.30 -18.21
CA ALA A 76 -17.37 24.65 -18.07
C ALA A 76 -16.50 25.54 -17.16
N ALA A 77 -15.92 24.98 -16.08
CA ALA A 77 -14.95 25.65 -15.22
C ALA A 77 -13.65 25.98 -15.96
N ALA A 78 -13.09 25.03 -16.70
CA ALA A 78 -11.88 25.22 -17.48
C ALA A 78 -12.08 26.29 -18.58
N LEU A 79 -13.21 26.24 -19.31
CA LEU A 79 -13.49 27.21 -20.36
C LEU A 79 -13.78 28.63 -19.84
N GLY A 80 -14.41 28.76 -18.66
CA GLY A 80 -14.71 30.05 -18.04
C GLY A 80 -13.50 30.71 -17.36
N LEU A 81 -12.63 29.92 -16.72
CA LEU A 81 -11.51 30.44 -15.91
C LEU A 81 -10.16 30.47 -16.64
N ALA A 82 -10.02 29.81 -17.79
CA ALA A 82 -8.76 29.79 -18.54
C ALA A 82 -8.35 31.20 -19.04
N GLN A 83 -9.29 32.02 -19.51
CA GLN A 83 -8.98 33.38 -19.98
C GLN A 83 -8.52 34.34 -18.88
N PRO A 84 -9.23 34.49 -17.73
CA PRO A 84 -8.75 35.34 -16.64
C PRO A 84 -7.46 34.82 -16.01
N GLY A 85 -7.27 33.49 -15.93
CA GLY A 85 -6.02 32.91 -15.45
C GLY A 85 -4.81 33.28 -16.32
N LEU A 86 -4.96 33.24 -17.65
CA LEU A 86 -3.90 33.59 -18.59
C LEU A 86 -3.59 35.10 -18.62
N ALA A 87 -4.62 35.94 -18.48
CA ALA A 87 -4.46 37.39 -18.41
C ALA A 87 -3.73 37.80 -17.12
N LEU A 88 -4.11 37.23 -15.97
CA LEU A 88 -3.47 37.48 -14.68
C LEU A 88 -2.01 37.01 -14.66
N PHE A 89 -1.73 35.84 -15.26
CA PHE A 89 -0.37 35.32 -15.39
C PHE A 89 0.52 36.22 -16.26
N ARG A 90 -0.03 36.79 -17.34
CA ARG A 90 0.72 37.66 -18.24
C ARG A 90 1.03 39.02 -17.60
N GLU A 91 0.10 39.57 -16.84
CA GLU A 91 0.30 40.85 -16.16
C GLU A 91 1.30 40.73 -15.01
N LEU A 92 1.27 39.60 -14.27
CA LEU A 92 2.31 39.23 -13.30
C LEU A 92 3.68 39.04 -13.96
N ALA A 93 3.73 38.55 -15.21
CA ALA A 93 4.97 38.38 -15.96
C ALA A 93 5.53 39.69 -16.55
N SER A 94 4.70 40.71 -16.77
CA SER A 94 5.10 41.98 -17.40
C SER A 94 5.41 43.13 -16.44
N TRP A 95 5.34 42.93 -15.11
CA TRP A 95 5.65 43.92 -14.05
C TRP A 95 5.35 45.39 -14.48
N GLY A 96 4.07 45.68 -14.75
CA GLY A 96 3.57 47.05 -14.93
C GLY A 96 3.88 47.76 -16.26
N ALA A 97 4.55 47.13 -17.23
CA ALA A 97 4.85 47.78 -18.52
C ALA A 97 3.82 47.45 -19.62
N LEU A 98 2.54 47.74 -19.41
CA LEU A 98 1.56 47.84 -20.49
C LEU A 98 1.45 49.30 -20.91
N ARG A 99 2.06 49.63 -22.05
CA ARG A 99 1.96 50.95 -22.70
C ARG A 99 0.49 51.21 -23.06
N ASP A 100 0.00 52.43 -22.84
CA ASP A 100 -1.41 52.89 -22.94
C ASP A 100 -2.20 52.58 -24.24
N GLY A 101 -1.62 51.87 -25.21
CA GLY A 101 -2.27 51.46 -26.46
C GLY A 101 -2.81 50.02 -26.50
N ASP A 102 -2.44 49.13 -25.57
CA ASP A 102 -2.74 47.68 -25.67
C ASP A 102 -3.97 47.21 -24.85
N ASN A 103 -4.63 48.11 -24.12
CA ASN A 103 -5.76 47.80 -23.23
C ASN A 103 -7.00 47.24 -23.97
N ALA A 104 -7.19 47.58 -25.25
CA ALA A 104 -8.24 46.99 -26.08
C ALA A 104 -7.88 45.56 -26.56
N GLY A 105 -6.60 45.26 -26.74
CA GLY A 105 -6.13 43.97 -27.27
C GLY A 105 -6.37 42.79 -26.33
N VAL A 106 -6.34 43.02 -25.01
CA VAL A 106 -6.53 41.98 -23.98
C VAL A 106 -8.00 41.53 -23.88
N LEU A 107 -8.96 42.45 -24.04
CA LEU A 107 -10.39 42.13 -24.05
C LEU A 107 -10.82 41.40 -25.32
N TYR A 108 -10.29 41.82 -26.48
CA TYR A 108 -10.59 41.18 -27.77
C TYR A 108 -9.69 39.98 -28.08
N TRP A 109 -8.78 39.59 -27.18
CA TRP A 109 -7.91 38.42 -27.36
C TRP A 109 -8.70 37.12 -27.53
N GLY A 110 -9.94 37.10 -27.04
CA GLY A 110 -10.92 36.06 -27.30
C GLY A 110 -11.26 35.85 -28.78
N SER A 111 -10.98 36.78 -29.71
CA SER A 111 -11.29 36.61 -31.14
C SER A 111 -10.14 36.02 -31.97
N ARG A 112 -8.93 35.86 -31.42
CA ARG A 112 -7.80 35.24 -32.13
C ARG A 112 -7.88 33.71 -32.09
N LEU A 113 -7.64 33.07 -33.25
CA LEU A 113 -7.61 31.61 -33.42
C LEU A 113 -6.52 30.92 -32.57
N ASP A 114 -5.43 31.62 -32.25
CA ASP A 114 -4.30 31.06 -31.51
C ASP A 114 -4.64 30.84 -30.02
N ALA A 115 -5.37 31.80 -29.42
CA ALA A 115 -5.87 31.70 -28.04
C ALA A 115 -6.98 30.63 -27.91
N PHE A 116 -7.72 30.37 -29.00
CA PHE A 116 -8.71 29.29 -29.09
C PHE A 116 -8.04 27.91 -29.01
N ALA A 117 -6.97 27.69 -29.79
CA ALA A 117 -6.25 26.43 -29.76
C ALA A 117 -5.66 26.15 -28.37
N LEU A 118 -5.00 27.15 -27.77
CA LEU A 118 -4.36 27.00 -26.44
C LEU A 118 -5.36 26.69 -25.31
N SER A 119 -6.51 27.37 -25.27
CA SER A 119 -7.50 27.18 -24.19
C SER A 119 -8.22 25.83 -24.27
N TYR A 120 -8.59 25.38 -25.48
CA TYR A 120 -9.23 24.06 -25.65
C TYR A 120 -8.23 22.90 -25.55
N VAL A 121 -7.00 23.07 -26.04
CA VAL A 121 -5.92 22.08 -25.91
C VAL A 121 -5.48 21.92 -24.45
N ALA A 122 -5.58 22.95 -23.60
CA ALA A 122 -5.34 22.81 -22.16
C ALA A 122 -6.55 22.26 -21.39
N ALA A 123 -7.78 22.58 -21.82
CA ALA A 123 -9.01 22.11 -21.19
C ALA A 123 -9.28 20.61 -21.39
N LEU A 124 -8.90 20.04 -22.54
CA LEU A 124 -9.10 18.62 -22.86
C LEU A 124 -8.27 17.67 -21.94
N PRO A 125 -6.96 17.89 -21.73
CA PRO A 125 -6.17 17.15 -20.74
C PRO A 125 -6.68 17.34 -19.33
N ALA A 126 -7.06 18.57 -18.92
CA ALA A 126 -7.60 18.82 -17.58
C ALA A 126 -8.92 18.07 -17.34
N ALA A 127 -9.81 18.05 -18.33
CA ALA A 127 -11.05 17.29 -18.30
C ALA A 127 -10.80 15.77 -18.29
N ALA A 128 -9.82 15.28 -19.07
CA ALA A 128 -9.42 13.87 -19.07
C ALA A 128 -8.77 13.44 -17.75
N LEU A 129 -7.93 14.29 -17.16
CA LEU A 129 -7.28 14.08 -15.86
C LEU A 129 -8.34 14.07 -14.76
N TRP A 130 -9.29 15.01 -14.80
CA TRP A 130 -10.42 15.06 -13.86
C TRP A 130 -11.37 13.86 -14.01
N TYR A 131 -11.63 13.36 -15.22
CA TYR A 131 -12.42 12.13 -15.42
C TYR A 131 -11.72 10.93 -14.80
N LYS A 132 -10.39 10.82 -15.00
CA LYS A 132 -9.59 9.72 -14.50
C LYS A 132 -9.41 9.78 -12.98
N LEU A 133 -9.13 10.96 -12.42
CA LEU A 133 -9.12 11.16 -10.97
C LEU A 133 -10.53 10.98 -10.39
N GLY A 134 -11.56 11.60 -10.97
CA GLY A 134 -12.95 11.46 -10.53
C GLY A 134 -13.44 10.01 -10.53
N SER A 135 -12.93 9.14 -11.42
CA SER A 135 -13.20 7.69 -11.37
C SER A 135 -12.55 6.96 -10.18
N LEU A 136 -11.49 7.51 -9.58
CA LEU A 136 -10.91 7.02 -8.32
C LEU A 136 -11.77 7.41 -7.10
N TRP A 137 -12.53 8.51 -7.20
CA TRP A 137 -13.40 9.02 -6.15
C TRP A 137 -14.89 8.69 -6.36
N ALA A 138 -15.25 8.11 -7.51
CA ALA A 138 -16.61 7.69 -7.80
C ALA A 138 -16.94 6.46 -6.95
N PRO A 139 -18.03 6.49 -6.15
CA PRO A 139 -18.47 5.32 -5.41
C PRO A 139 -18.99 4.28 -6.40
N SER A 140 -18.11 3.38 -6.82
CA SER A 140 -18.49 2.24 -7.64
C SER A 140 -19.26 1.24 -6.78
N SER A 141 -20.39 0.73 -7.29
CA SER A 141 -21.37 -0.12 -6.61
C SER A 141 -20.88 -1.52 -6.15
N ARG A 142 -19.57 -1.80 -6.28
CA ARG A 142 -18.88 -2.91 -5.62
C ARG A 142 -17.92 -2.28 -4.63
N ARG A 143 -18.03 -2.54 -3.32
CA ARG A 143 -17.13 -2.08 -2.24
C ARG A 143 -15.71 -1.89 -2.79
N GLY A 144 -15.39 -0.67 -3.21
CA GLY A 144 -14.24 -0.42 -4.07
C GLY A 144 -12.98 -0.32 -3.24
N ALA A 145 -11.82 -0.58 -3.84
CA ALA A 145 -10.53 -0.29 -3.21
C ALA A 145 -10.47 1.18 -2.70
N GLY A 146 -11.11 2.12 -3.41
CA GLY A 146 -11.25 3.52 -2.99
C GLY A 146 -12.00 3.70 -1.67
N ASP A 147 -13.13 3.02 -1.46
CA ASP A 147 -13.88 3.10 -0.20
C ASP A 147 -13.08 2.53 0.98
N MET A 148 -12.31 1.46 0.74
CA MET A 148 -11.43 0.89 1.77
C MET A 148 -10.30 1.84 2.14
N VAL A 149 -9.66 2.48 1.16
CA VAL A 149 -8.64 3.52 1.39
C VAL A 149 -9.24 4.73 2.09
N CYS A 150 -10.43 5.20 1.70
CA CYS A 150 -11.11 6.30 2.39
C CYS A 150 -11.47 5.95 3.84
N ARG A 151 -11.87 4.71 4.12
CA ARG A 151 -12.12 4.25 5.50
C ARG A 151 -10.83 4.16 6.32
N LEU A 152 -9.74 3.66 5.73
CA LEU A 152 -8.41 3.63 6.35
C LEU A 152 -7.88 5.05 6.61
N LEU A 153 -8.00 5.96 5.65
CA LEU A 153 -7.68 7.38 5.84
C LEU A 153 -8.61 8.04 6.87
N GLY A 154 -9.81 7.50 7.06
CA GLY A 154 -10.71 7.87 8.16
C GLY A 154 -10.11 7.61 9.55
N PHE A 155 -9.24 6.60 9.70
CA PHE A 155 -8.52 6.33 10.96
C PHE A 155 -7.46 7.39 11.29
N LEU A 156 -6.91 8.09 10.29
CA LEU A 156 -6.08 9.29 10.51
C LEU A 156 -6.90 10.48 11.05
N GLY A 157 -8.23 10.34 11.10
CA GLY A 157 -9.18 11.43 11.29
C GLY A 157 -9.07 12.21 12.60
N SER A 158 -8.54 11.61 13.67
CA SER A 158 -8.30 12.31 14.95
C SER A 158 -7.06 13.21 14.92
N GLU A 159 -6.13 12.97 13.98
CA GLU A 159 -4.83 13.67 13.90
C GLU A 159 -4.71 14.53 12.64
N LYS A 160 -5.83 14.88 12.00
CA LYS A 160 -5.86 15.70 10.78
C LYS A 160 -5.04 16.98 10.90
N ARG A 161 -5.01 17.61 12.08
CA ARG A 161 -4.24 18.84 12.32
C ARG A 161 -2.73 18.60 12.16
N ARG A 162 -2.20 17.47 12.64
CA ARG A 162 -0.79 17.10 12.48
C ARG A 162 -0.45 16.79 11.03
N LEU A 163 -1.35 16.12 10.31
CA LEU A 163 -1.16 15.85 8.88
C LEU A 163 -1.12 17.13 8.03
N HIS A 164 -1.99 18.11 8.32
CA HIS A 164 -1.94 19.42 7.65
C HIS A 164 -0.64 20.16 7.96
N LEU A 165 -0.15 20.06 9.20
CA LEU A 165 1.14 20.62 9.59
C LEU A 165 2.28 19.97 8.78
N VAL A 166 2.32 18.63 8.69
CA VAL A 166 3.29 17.89 7.87
C VAL A 166 3.24 18.35 6.41
N LEU A 167 2.05 18.49 5.83
CA LEU A 167 1.89 18.97 4.46
C LEU A 167 2.44 20.39 4.26
N MET A 168 2.21 21.29 5.22
CA MET A 168 2.76 22.66 5.16
C MET A 168 4.29 22.68 5.28
N LEU A 169 4.87 21.90 6.22
CA LEU A 169 6.33 21.78 6.33
C LEU A 169 6.94 21.16 5.07
N LEU A 170 6.27 20.17 4.48
CA LEU A 170 6.70 19.51 3.25
C LEU A 170 6.77 20.49 2.08
N VAL A 171 5.73 21.31 1.87
CA VAL A 171 5.74 22.33 0.81
C VAL A 171 6.85 23.36 1.04
N LEU A 172 7.04 23.82 2.28
CA LEU A 172 8.09 24.79 2.61
C LEU A 172 9.50 24.21 2.43
N SER A 173 9.70 22.93 2.80
CA SER A 173 10.95 22.22 2.57
C SER A 173 11.23 22.04 1.08
N CYS A 174 10.22 21.63 0.29
CA CYS A 174 10.33 21.49 -1.17
C CYS A 174 10.77 22.82 -1.82
N LEU A 175 10.21 23.95 -1.40
CA LEU A 175 10.64 25.28 -1.89
C LEU A 175 12.13 25.55 -1.63
N GLY A 176 12.65 25.14 -0.46
CA GLY A 176 14.06 25.28 -0.12
C GLY A 176 14.98 24.34 -0.90
N GLU A 177 14.57 23.09 -1.14
CA GLU A 177 15.30 22.14 -1.99
C GLU A 177 15.43 22.64 -3.43
N MET A 178 14.35 23.24 -3.96
CA MET A 178 14.32 23.79 -5.33
C MET A 178 15.18 25.05 -5.50
N ALA A 179 15.75 25.58 -4.42
CA ALA A 179 16.67 26.70 -4.48
C ALA A 179 18.03 26.31 -5.08
N ILE A 180 18.49 25.05 -4.93
CA ILE A 180 19.81 24.63 -5.41
C ILE A 180 19.93 24.79 -6.94
N PRO A 181 19.02 24.24 -7.76
CA PRO A 181 19.10 24.44 -9.21
C PRO A 181 19.03 25.92 -9.62
N PHE A 182 18.19 26.72 -8.94
CA PHE A 182 18.05 28.15 -9.21
C PHE A 182 19.34 28.92 -8.95
N PHE A 183 19.94 28.76 -7.77
CA PHE A 183 21.19 29.43 -7.42
C PHE A 183 22.36 28.92 -8.28
N THR A 184 22.38 27.64 -8.62
CA THR A 184 23.39 27.06 -9.53
C THR A 184 23.35 27.72 -10.92
N GLY A 185 22.15 27.92 -11.48
CA GLY A 185 22.00 28.66 -12.73
C GLY A 185 22.46 30.10 -12.62
N ARG A 186 22.08 30.80 -11.55
CA ARG A 186 22.46 32.20 -11.32
C ARG A 186 23.98 32.37 -11.10
N ILE A 187 24.62 31.40 -10.46
CA ILE A 187 26.09 31.32 -10.35
C ILE A 187 26.73 31.11 -11.73
N THR A 188 26.14 30.26 -12.57
CA THR A 188 26.65 30.02 -13.94
C THR A 188 26.61 31.28 -14.79
N ASP A 189 25.49 32.01 -14.78
CA ASP A 189 25.39 33.29 -15.49
C ASP A 189 26.36 34.33 -14.93
N TRP A 190 26.55 34.36 -13.60
CA TRP A 190 27.50 35.24 -12.95
C TRP A 190 28.95 34.95 -13.37
N ILE A 191 29.39 33.67 -13.39
CA ILE A 191 30.74 33.28 -13.83
C ILE A 191 31.04 33.76 -15.26
N LEU A 192 30.01 33.80 -16.11
CA LEU A 192 30.12 34.18 -17.51
C LEU A 192 30.08 35.70 -17.74
N GLN A 193 29.43 36.48 -16.86
CA GLN A 193 29.17 37.91 -17.09
C GLN A 193 29.86 38.86 -16.09
N ASP A 194 29.77 38.61 -14.78
CA ASP A 194 30.16 39.56 -13.73
C ASP A 194 31.19 38.94 -12.78
N LYS A 195 32.39 39.51 -12.67
CA LYS A 195 33.48 38.97 -11.82
C LYS A 195 33.52 39.52 -10.38
N THR A 196 32.39 39.97 -9.82
CA THR A 196 32.33 40.60 -8.47
C THR A 196 32.17 39.60 -7.31
N ALA A 197 33.21 39.38 -6.50
CA ALA A 197 33.24 38.36 -5.44
C ALA A 197 32.10 38.44 -4.40
N GLN A 198 31.56 39.64 -4.13
CA GLN A 198 30.54 39.86 -3.09
C GLN A 198 29.16 39.27 -3.44
N SER A 199 28.75 39.36 -4.71
CA SER A 199 27.49 38.78 -5.19
C SER A 199 27.52 37.24 -5.19
N PHE A 200 28.68 36.66 -5.51
CA PHE A 200 28.92 35.22 -5.44
C PHE A 200 28.81 34.69 -4.01
N ALA A 201 29.51 35.33 -3.06
CA ALA A 201 29.44 34.97 -1.65
C ALA A 201 28.00 35.06 -1.10
N ARG A 202 27.25 36.11 -1.46
CA ARG A 202 25.84 36.26 -1.05
C ARG A 202 24.96 35.13 -1.59
N ASN A 203 25.10 34.75 -2.86
CA ASN A 203 24.30 33.66 -3.45
C ASN A 203 24.62 32.30 -2.82
N ILE A 204 25.90 32.02 -2.54
CA ILE A 204 26.29 30.79 -1.83
C ILE A 204 25.76 30.79 -0.40
N TRP A 205 25.88 31.89 0.33
CA TRP A 205 25.34 32.00 1.69
C TRP A 205 23.83 31.77 1.73
N LEU A 206 23.08 32.39 0.82
CA LEU A 206 21.63 32.17 0.71
C LEU A 206 21.31 30.72 0.37
N MET A 207 22.01 30.13 -0.62
CA MET A 207 21.85 28.72 -0.97
C MET A 207 22.08 27.81 0.25
N SER A 208 23.19 27.99 0.97
CA SER A 208 23.50 27.21 2.17
C SER A 208 22.43 27.34 3.25
N ILE A 209 21.99 28.55 3.56
CA ILE A 209 20.93 28.79 4.57
C ILE A 209 19.62 28.10 4.15
N LEU A 210 19.20 28.25 2.89
CA LEU A 210 17.98 27.61 2.40
C LEU A 210 18.07 26.08 2.44
N THR A 211 19.22 25.48 2.10
CA THR A 211 19.42 24.02 2.15
C THR A 211 19.45 23.46 3.58
N ILE A 212 20.04 24.20 4.53
CA ILE A 212 20.03 23.79 5.93
C ILE A 212 18.60 23.93 6.49
N ALA A 213 17.91 25.03 6.16
CA ALA A 213 16.52 25.21 6.57
C ALA A 213 15.60 24.12 6.00
N SER A 214 15.75 23.73 4.72
CA SER A 214 14.92 22.70 4.10
C SER A 214 15.13 21.32 4.71
N THR A 215 16.39 20.96 5.02
CA THR A 215 16.70 19.67 5.66
C THR A 215 16.18 19.59 7.09
N VAL A 216 16.24 20.69 7.85
CA VAL A 216 15.63 20.76 9.20
C VAL A 216 14.10 20.65 9.13
N LEU A 217 13.47 21.31 8.15
CA LEU A 217 12.02 21.21 7.92
C LEU A 217 11.61 19.80 7.49
N GLU A 218 12.41 19.15 6.64
CA GLU A 218 12.19 17.75 6.22
C GLU A 218 12.28 16.80 7.41
N PHE A 219 13.37 16.89 8.20
CA PHE A 219 13.54 16.10 9.42
C PHE A 219 12.38 16.29 10.41
N THR A 220 11.96 17.54 10.63
CA THR A 220 10.85 17.86 11.53
C THR A 220 9.53 17.33 10.99
N GLY A 221 9.28 17.48 9.69
CA GLY A 221 8.09 16.97 9.03
C GLY A 221 7.99 15.45 9.09
N ASP A 222 9.10 14.76 8.82
CA ASP A 222 9.20 13.30 8.86
C ASP A 222 9.05 12.76 10.29
N ALA A 223 9.64 13.42 11.29
CA ALA A 223 9.45 13.07 12.70
C ALA A 223 7.96 13.19 13.13
N ILE A 224 7.29 14.29 12.77
CA ILE A 224 5.87 14.49 13.08
C ILE A 224 5.01 13.46 12.34
N TYR A 225 5.36 13.13 11.09
CA TYR A 225 4.69 12.11 10.29
C TYR A 225 4.78 10.73 10.95
N ASN A 226 5.99 10.26 11.26
CA ASN A 226 6.24 8.95 11.85
C ASN A 226 5.57 8.80 13.23
N LEU A 227 5.58 9.84 14.06
CA LEU A 227 4.85 9.85 15.34
C LEU A 227 3.33 9.72 15.13
N THR A 228 2.78 10.42 14.14
CA THR A 228 1.34 10.38 13.83
C THR A 228 0.93 9.02 13.29
N ILE A 229 1.75 8.43 12.42
CA ILE A 229 1.54 7.07 11.90
C ILE A 229 1.66 6.02 13.00
N GLY A 230 2.62 6.14 13.91
CA GLY A 230 2.75 5.22 15.05
C GLY A 230 1.48 5.16 15.90
N HIS A 231 0.85 6.32 16.17
CA HIS A 231 -0.44 6.37 16.85
C HIS A 231 -1.57 5.70 16.05
N MET A 232 -1.60 5.91 14.73
CA MET A 232 -2.58 5.26 13.84
C MET A 232 -2.42 3.73 13.89
N HIS A 233 -1.18 3.23 13.81
CA HIS A 233 -0.86 1.81 13.84
C HIS A 233 -1.37 1.16 15.14
N SER A 234 -1.03 1.73 16.30
CA SER A 234 -1.52 1.22 17.59
C SER A 234 -3.05 1.25 17.71
N ARG A 235 -3.70 2.31 17.20
CA ARG A 235 -5.16 2.41 17.22
C ARG A 235 -5.83 1.37 16.33
N ALA A 236 -5.33 1.17 15.12
CA ALA A 236 -5.84 0.17 14.19
C ALA A 236 -5.73 -1.24 14.77
N HIS A 237 -4.56 -1.60 15.31
CA HIS A 237 -4.37 -2.88 16.01
C HIS A 237 -5.34 -3.06 17.19
N GLY A 238 -5.52 -2.02 18.01
CA GLY A 238 -6.44 -2.07 19.15
C GLY A 238 -7.91 -2.23 18.74
N GLU A 239 -8.35 -1.57 17.67
CA GLU A 239 -9.72 -1.69 17.16
C GLU A 239 -9.99 -3.02 16.47
N VAL A 240 -9.05 -3.55 15.66
CA VAL A 240 -9.18 -4.87 15.03
C VAL A 240 -9.21 -5.97 16.08
N PHE A 241 -8.31 -5.92 17.08
CA PHE A 241 -8.31 -6.88 18.17
C PHE A 241 -9.61 -6.84 18.98
N ARG A 242 -10.11 -5.63 19.29
CA ARG A 242 -11.41 -5.45 19.96
C ARG A 242 -12.57 -5.99 19.13
N ALA A 243 -12.54 -5.83 17.81
CA ALA A 243 -13.58 -6.35 16.91
C ALA A 243 -13.60 -7.87 16.89
N VAL A 244 -12.44 -8.52 16.88
CA VAL A 244 -12.31 -9.98 16.96
C VAL A 244 -12.90 -10.51 18.26
N LEU A 245 -12.59 -9.88 19.40
CA LEU A 245 -13.13 -10.28 20.71
C LEU A 245 -14.65 -10.11 20.85
N ARG A 246 -15.29 -9.30 20.00
CA ARG A 246 -16.76 -9.14 19.97
C ARG A 246 -17.48 -10.21 19.16
N GLN A 247 -16.74 -11.08 18.48
CA GLN A 247 -17.32 -12.12 17.64
C GLN A 247 -17.89 -13.26 18.47
N GLU A 248 -18.89 -13.96 17.91
CA GLU A 248 -19.51 -15.12 18.54
C GLU A 248 -18.52 -16.26 18.83
N THR A 249 -18.77 -17.05 19.87
CA THR A 249 -17.91 -18.18 20.24
C THR A 249 -17.76 -19.21 19.11
N GLY A 250 -18.78 -19.36 18.26
CA GLY A 250 -18.73 -20.22 17.07
C GLY A 250 -17.62 -19.86 16.08
N PHE A 251 -17.28 -18.57 15.94
CA PHE A 251 -16.17 -18.12 15.11
C PHE A 251 -14.81 -18.63 15.61
N PHE A 252 -14.62 -18.66 16.94
CA PHE A 252 -13.38 -19.14 17.56
C PHE A 252 -13.26 -20.66 17.56
N LEU A 253 -14.38 -21.39 17.47
CA LEU A 253 -14.38 -22.84 17.32
C LEU A 253 -14.03 -23.27 15.88
N GLN A 254 -14.42 -22.48 14.88
CA GLN A 254 -14.15 -22.76 13.47
C GLN A 254 -12.75 -22.29 13.01
N ASN A 255 -12.16 -21.29 13.69
CA ASN A 255 -10.90 -20.69 13.30
C ASN A 255 -9.84 -20.91 14.39
N PRO A 256 -8.77 -21.68 14.13
CA PRO A 256 -7.71 -21.90 15.11
C PRO A 256 -7.13 -20.58 15.60
N ALA A 257 -6.85 -20.47 16.90
CA ALA A 257 -6.33 -19.24 17.51
C ALA A 257 -5.06 -18.70 16.84
N GLY A 258 -4.20 -19.58 16.31
CA GLY A 258 -3.01 -19.19 15.54
C GLY A 258 -3.34 -18.45 14.24
N SER A 259 -4.39 -18.87 13.52
CA SER A 259 -4.84 -18.23 12.29
C SER A 259 -5.44 -16.84 12.53
N ILE A 260 -6.21 -16.70 13.61
CA ILE A 260 -6.78 -15.41 14.03
C ILE A 260 -5.65 -14.46 14.45
N THR A 261 -4.68 -14.96 15.22
CA THR A 261 -3.56 -14.15 15.70
C THR A 261 -2.72 -13.64 14.54
N SER A 262 -2.28 -14.52 13.63
CA SER A 262 -1.53 -14.12 12.43
C SER A 262 -2.32 -13.10 11.62
N ARG A 263 -3.61 -13.31 11.31
CA ARG A 263 -4.39 -12.31 10.56
C ARG A 263 -4.52 -10.97 11.29
N VAL A 264 -4.75 -10.98 12.60
CA VAL A 264 -4.93 -9.75 13.38
C VAL A 264 -3.62 -8.98 13.54
N THR A 265 -2.48 -9.66 13.68
CA THR A 265 -1.19 -8.97 13.85
C THR A 265 -0.53 -8.69 12.51
N GLU A 266 -0.46 -9.68 11.64
CA GLU A 266 0.33 -9.63 10.42
C GLU A 266 -0.38 -8.87 9.31
N ASP A 267 -1.64 -9.22 8.99
CA ASP A 267 -2.37 -8.52 7.93
C ASP A 267 -2.62 -7.06 8.34
N THR A 268 -2.96 -6.81 9.61
CA THR A 268 -3.14 -5.44 10.12
C THR A 268 -1.83 -4.64 10.06
N SER A 269 -0.70 -5.24 10.44
CA SER A 269 0.59 -4.56 10.38
C SER A 269 0.99 -4.26 8.94
N LYS A 270 0.89 -5.26 8.04
CA LYS A 270 1.21 -5.11 6.62
C LYS A 270 0.34 -4.04 5.96
N VAL A 271 -0.96 -4.02 6.24
CA VAL A 271 -1.85 -2.97 5.71
C VAL A 271 -1.47 -1.60 6.25
N CYS A 272 -1.19 -1.47 7.55
CA CYS A 272 -0.80 -0.19 8.14
C CYS A 272 0.54 0.31 7.59
N GLU A 273 1.54 -0.57 7.48
CA GLU A 273 2.87 -0.27 6.94
C GLU A 273 2.78 0.12 5.46
N SER A 274 2.11 -0.70 4.64
CA SER A 274 1.91 -0.44 3.20
C SER A 274 1.18 0.89 2.96
N VAL A 275 0.11 1.17 3.72
CA VAL A 275 -0.58 2.48 3.63
C VAL A 275 0.34 3.62 4.06
N SER A 276 1.08 3.46 5.15
CA SER A 276 1.90 4.54 5.72
C SER A 276 3.11 4.87 4.84
N ASP A 277 3.82 3.87 4.35
CA ASP A 277 4.99 4.06 3.50
C ASP A 277 4.58 4.64 2.15
N LYS A 278 3.53 4.10 1.54
CA LYS A 278 3.03 4.60 0.25
C LYS A 278 2.43 5.99 0.37
N LEU A 279 1.76 6.32 1.47
CA LEU A 279 1.24 7.66 1.72
C LEU A 279 2.37 8.68 1.90
N ASN A 280 3.40 8.34 2.69
CA ASN A 280 4.58 9.21 2.88
C ASN A 280 5.23 9.51 1.52
N LEU A 281 5.52 8.43 0.80
CA LEU A 281 6.13 8.45 -0.52
C LEU A 281 5.31 9.30 -1.50
N LEU A 282 3.99 9.10 -1.54
CA LEU A 282 3.08 9.86 -2.39
C LEU A 282 3.10 11.35 -2.03
N MET A 283 3.03 11.70 -0.75
CA MET A 283 3.03 13.09 -0.30
C MET A 283 4.32 13.82 -0.72
N TRP A 284 5.49 13.20 -0.48
CA TRP A 284 6.78 13.78 -0.84
C TRP A 284 6.97 13.93 -2.33
N TYR A 285 6.72 12.88 -3.12
CA TYR A 285 6.91 12.98 -4.57
C TYR A 285 5.88 13.85 -5.27
N LEU A 286 4.64 13.88 -4.79
CA LEU A 286 3.62 14.77 -5.35
C LEU A 286 3.93 16.23 -4.98
N GLY A 287 4.33 16.52 -3.74
CA GLY A 287 4.77 17.85 -3.33
C GLY A 287 5.99 18.32 -4.12
N ARG A 288 7.06 17.52 -4.17
CA ARG A 288 8.26 17.81 -4.96
C ARG A 288 7.92 17.99 -6.44
N GLY A 289 7.12 17.09 -7.02
CA GLY A 289 6.71 17.15 -8.42
C GLY A 289 5.91 18.42 -8.76
N LEU A 290 4.97 18.83 -7.92
CA LEU A 290 4.20 20.07 -8.12
C LEU A 290 5.07 21.31 -7.97
N CYS A 291 5.93 21.37 -6.95
CA CYS A 291 6.88 22.46 -6.76
C CYS A 291 7.85 22.56 -7.95
N LEU A 292 8.44 21.43 -8.38
CA LEU A 292 9.31 21.36 -9.55
C LEU A 292 8.63 21.90 -10.81
N LEU A 293 7.42 21.42 -11.11
CA LEU A 293 6.66 21.91 -12.27
C LEU A 293 6.43 23.42 -12.20
N ALA A 294 6.05 23.96 -11.04
CA ALA A 294 5.85 25.39 -10.85
C ALA A 294 7.13 26.20 -11.13
N PHE A 295 8.29 25.76 -10.59
CA PHE A 295 9.58 26.41 -10.85
C PHE A 295 10.02 26.29 -12.31
N MET A 296 9.78 25.14 -12.94
CA MET A 296 10.09 24.97 -14.36
C MET A 296 9.25 25.92 -15.24
N PHE A 297 7.95 26.09 -14.92
CA PHE A 297 7.08 27.03 -15.65
C PHE A 297 7.51 28.48 -15.46
N TRP A 298 7.98 28.84 -14.26
CA TRP A 298 8.57 30.16 -14.01
C TRP A 298 9.84 30.36 -14.84
N GLY A 299 10.74 29.38 -14.87
CA GLY A 299 12.01 29.49 -15.59
C GLY A 299 11.84 29.65 -17.11
N SER A 300 11.12 28.72 -17.76
CA SER A 300 10.76 28.88 -19.18
C SER A 300 9.55 28.02 -19.58
N LEU A 301 8.57 28.66 -20.22
CA LEU A 301 7.38 27.99 -20.74
C LEU A 301 7.72 27.03 -21.91
N TYR A 302 8.71 27.37 -22.72
CA TYR A 302 9.04 26.58 -23.91
C TYR A 302 9.69 25.24 -23.53
N LEU A 303 10.69 25.25 -22.66
CA LEU A 303 11.38 24.01 -22.25
C LEU A 303 10.46 23.12 -21.41
N THR A 304 9.56 23.70 -20.59
CA THR A 304 8.54 22.93 -19.85
C THR A 304 7.60 22.17 -20.76
N LEU A 305 7.09 22.82 -21.80
CA LEU A 305 6.22 22.16 -22.78
C LEU A 305 6.94 21.01 -23.50
N VAL A 306 8.23 21.20 -23.83
CA VAL A 306 9.06 20.14 -24.40
C VAL A 306 9.19 18.97 -23.42
N THR A 307 9.51 19.22 -22.14
CA THR A 307 9.56 18.16 -21.13
C THR A 307 8.23 17.43 -20.97
N LEU A 308 7.12 18.16 -20.90
CA LEU A 308 5.79 17.59 -20.73
C LEU A 308 5.38 16.72 -21.92
N LEU A 309 5.73 17.13 -23.14
CA LEU A 309 5.48 16.37 -24.37
C LEU A 309 6.29 15.07 -24.41
N THR A 310 7.49 15.06 -23.84
CA THR A 310 8.36 13.88 -23.79
C THR A 310 8.06 12.91 -22.66
N LEU A 311 7.34 13.32 -21.60
CA LEU A 311 7.00 12.44 -20.48
C LEU A 311 6.19 11.20 -20.89
N PRO A 312 5.13 11.30 -21.73
CA PRO A 312 4.42 10.11 -22.22
C PRO A 312 5.35 9.11 -22.90
N LEU A 313 6.34 9.58 -23.65
CA LEU A 313 7.33 8.72 -24.31
C LEU A 313 8.20 7.97 -23.28
N LEU A 314 8.59 8.65 -22.20
CA LEU A 314 9.39 8.09 -21.12
C LEU A 314 8.66 6.94 -20.40
N PHE A 315 7.33 7.04 -20.20
CA PHE A 315 6.58 6.00 -19.49
C PHE A 315 5.99 4.90 -20.37
N LEU A 316 5.64 5.18 -21.63
CA LEU A 316 4.95 4.20 -22.48
C LEU A 316 5.80 2.98 -22.80
N LEU A 317 7.11 3.20 -23.06
CA LEU A 317 8.02 2.14 -23.45
C LEU A 317 8.37 1.20 -22.28
N PRO A 318 8.81 1.71 -21.11
CA PRO A 318 9.09 0.85 -19.94
C PRO A 318 7.82 0.17 -19.43
N ARG A 319 6.65 0.83 -19.46
CA ARG A 319 5.39 0.22 -18.98
C ARG A 319 4.99 -1.05 -19.75
N LYS A 320 5.26 -1.11 -21.06
CA LYS A 320 4.97 -2.32 -21.85
C LYS A 320 5.92 -3.47 -21.46
N LEU A 321 7.20 -3.17 -21.29
CA LEU A 321 8.21 -4.16 -20.88
C LEU A 321 8.00 -4.62 -19.43
N GLY A 322 7.69 -3.70 -18.52
CA GLY A 322 7.40 -4.00 -17.12
C GLY A 322 6.20 -4.93 -16.95
N LYS A 323 5.16 -4.82 -17.80
CA LYS A 323 4.06 -5.81 -17.81
C LYS A 323 4.53 -7.21 -18.17
N VAL A 324 5.46 -7.32 -19.12
CA VAL A 324 6.04 -8.61 -19.50
C VAL A 324 6.87 -9.16 -18.35
N ASN A 325 7.72 -8.33 -17.75
CA ASN A 325 8.54 -8.69 -16.59
C ASN A 325 7.67 -9.16 -15.41
N GLN A 326 6.65 -8.39 -15.02
CA GLN A 326 5.71 -8.75 -13.96
C GLN A 326 4.99 -10.09 -14.25
N SER A 327 4.61 -10.34 -15.51
CA SER A 327 3.99 -11.62 -15.88
C SER A 327 4.95 -12.81 -15.77
N LEU A 328 6.25 -12.59 -16.02
CA LEU A 328 7.30 -13.60 -15.87
C LEU A 328 7.60 -13.85 -14.39
N GLN A 329 7.69 -12.80 -13.57
CA GLN A 329 7.86 -12.91 -12.12
C GLN A 329 6.75 -13.73 -11.47
N MET A 330 5.49 -13.51 -11.86
CA MET A 330 4.36 -14.32 -11.40
C MET A 330 4.53 -15.81 -11.77
N LYS A 331 4.98 -16.12 -12.99
CA LYS A 331 5.23 -17.50 -13.43
C LYS A 331 6.39 -18.16 -12.70
N VAL A 332 7.46 -17.40 -12.42
CA VAL A 332 8.59 -17.85 -11.60
C VAL A 332 8.11 -18.20 -10.20
N GLN A 333 7.32 -17.32 -9.57
CA GLN A 333 6.78 -17.54 -8.22
C GLN A 333 5.85 -18.77 -8.17
N GLU A 334 5.00 -18.96 -9.17
CA GLU A 334 4.15 -20.14 -9.28
C GLU A 334 4.97 -21.44 -9.45
N SER A 335 6.03 -21.40 -10.28
CA SER A 335 6.94 -22.53 -10.46
C SER A 335 7.71 -22.86 -9.18
N LEU A 336 8.11 -21.84 -8.41
CA LEU A 336 8.74 -22.01 -7.11
C LEU A 336 7.78 -22.69 -6.13
N ALA A 337 6.53 -22.23 -6.04
CA ALA A 337 5.52 -22.83 -5.17
C ALA A 337 5.27 -24.31 -5.52
N LYS A 338 5.19 -24.66 -6.82
CA LYS A 338 5.09 -26.05 -7.28
C LYS A 338 6.29 -26.90 -6.87
N SER A 339 7.49 -26.32 -6.92
CA SER A 339 8.73 -27.02 -6.53
C SER A 339 8.76 -27.26 -5.02
N SER A 340 8.38 -26.25 -4.23
CA SER A 340 8.24 -26.37 -2.77
C SER A 340 7.19 -27.41 -2.38
N GLN A 341 6.06 -27.48 -3.11
CA GLN A 341 5.03 -28.48 -2.86
C GLN A 341 5.56 -29.91 -3.04
N VAL A 342 6.32 -30.18 -4.10
CA VAL A 342 6.95 -31.50 -4.35
C VAL A 342 7.92 -31.85 -3.23
N ALA A 343 8.71 -30.88 -2.76
CA ALA A 343 9.62 -31.10 -1.64
C ALA A 343 8.87 -31.42 -0.34
N ILE A 344 7.77 -30.70 -0.05
CA ILE A 344 6.94 -30.95 1.14
C ILE A 344 6.31 -32.34 1.08
N GLU A 345 5.78 -32.77 -0.07
CA GLU A 345 5.20 -34.10 -0.25
C GLU A 345 6.23 -35.22 -0.01
N ALA A 346 7.40 -35.11 -0.65
CA ALA A 346 8.47 -36.11 -0.49
C ALA A 346 9.00 -36.17 0.96
N LEU A 347 9.19 -35.02 1.61
CA LEU A 347 9.72 -34.95 2.98
C LEU A 347 8.69 -35.34 4.04
N SER A 348 7.41 -35.03 3.83
CA SER A 348 6.33 -35.41 4.76
C SER A 348 6.05 -36.91 4.73
N ALA A 349 6.23 -37.56 3.57
CA ALA A 349 6.12 -39.00 3.37
C ALA A 349 7.49 -39.71 3.33
N MET A 350 8.51 -39.18 4.00
CA MET A 350 9.87 -39.73 3.97
C MET A 350 9.97 -41.24 4.32
N PRO A 351 9.19 -41.79 5.28
CA PRO A 351 9.18 -43.22 5.53
C PRO A 351 8.75 -44.04 4.32
N THR A 352 7.77 -43.57 3.55
CA THR A 352 7.30 -44.20 2.30
C THR A 352 8.36 -44.11 1.21
N VAL A 353 9.00 -42.96 1.03
CA VAL A 353 10.07 -42.79 0.04
C VAL A 353 11.22 -43.78 0.31
N ARG A 354 11.61 -43.94 1.59
CA ARG A 354 12.65 -44.90 2.01
C ARG A 354 12.23 -46.35 1.90
N SER A 355 10.97 -46.69 2.21
CA SER A 355 10.48 -48.08 2.10
C SER A 355 10.51 -48.58 0.67
N PHE A 356 10.42 -47.68 -0.32
CA PHE A 356 10.53 -47.99 -1.74
C PHE A 356 11.90 -47.67 -2.36
N ALA A 357 12.90 -47.25 -1.57
CA ALA A 357 14.23 -46.84 -2.04
C ALA A 357 14.19 -45.84 -3.22
N ASN A 358 13.25 -44.88 -3.17
CA ASN A 358 12.94 -43.96 -4.27
C ASN A 358 13.54 -42.55 -4.08
N GLU A 359 14.59 -42.40 -3.26
CA GLU A 359 15.20 -41.10 -2.98
C GLU A 359 15.75 -40.43 -4.25
N GLU A 360 16.41 -41.19 -5.11
CA GLU A 360 16.97 -40.67 -6.37
C GLU A 360 15.87 -40.30 -7.37
N GLY A 361 14.74 -41.03 -7.36
CA GLY A 361 13.58 -40.73 -8.21
C GLY A 361 12.91 -39.41 -7.82
N GLU A 362 12.69 -39.18 -6.53
CA GLU A 362 12.17 -37.89 -6.04
C GLU A 362 13.18 -36.75 -6.23
N ALA A 363 14.48 -37.00 -6.08
CA ALA A 363 15.52 -36.01 -6.36
C ALA A 363 15.55 -35.61 -7.84
N GLN A 364 15.39 -36.56 -8.77
CA GLN A 364 15.32 -36.31 -10.21
C GLN A 364 14.06 -35.52 -10.58
N LYS A 365 12.91 -35.85 -9.99
CA LYS A 365 11.64 -35.13 -10.17
C LYS A 365 11.75 -33.68 -9.69
N PHE A 366 12.40 -33.45 -8.54
CA PHE A 366 12.68 -32.11 -8.03
C PHE A 366 13.66 -31.35 -8.95
N ARG A 367 14.71 -32.02 -9.45
CA ARG A 367 15.67 -31.45 -10.40
C ARG A 367 14.99 -30.99 -11.70
N GLN A 368 14.07 -31.78 -12.24
CA GLN A 368 13.29 -31.40 -13.43
C GLN A 368 12.48 -30.11 -13.19
N LYS A 369 11.85 -29.98 -12.02
CA LYS A 369 11.09 -28.77 -11.64
C LYS A 369 12.00 -27.53 -11.49
N LEU A 370 13.19 -27.72 -10.93
CA LEU A 370 14.20 -26.66 -10.87
C LEU A 370 14.70 -26.24 -12.26
N GLU A 371 14.81 -27.18 -13.20
CA GLU A 371 15.24 -26.87 -14.56
C GLU A 371 14.16 -26.10 -15.35
N GLU A 372 12.89 -26.46 -15.20
CA GLU A 372 11.74 -25.67 -15.68
C GLU A 372 11.83 -24.23 -15.15
N MET A 373 12.02 -24.07 -13.83
CA MET A 373 12.17 -22.76 -13.18
C MET A 373 13.39 -21.98 -13.70
N LYS A 374 14.53 -22.65 -13.94
CA LYS A 374 15.74 -22.01 -14.47
C LYS A 374 15.52 -21.39 -15.84
N THR A 375 14.74 -22.02 -16.72
CA THR A 375 14.42 -21.45 -18.04
C THR A 375 13.53 -20.21 -17.93
N LEU A 376 12.60 -20.20 -16.96
CA LEU A 376 11.76 -19.04 -16.65
C LEU A 376 12.60 -17.90 -16.07
N ASN A 377 13.48 -18.19 -15.10
CA ASN A 377 14.40 -17.21 -14.52
C ASN A 377 15.33 -16.57 -15.57
N LYS A 378 15.81 -17.33 -16.54
CA LYS A 378 16.60 -16.74 -17.66
C LYS A 378 15.79 -15.73 -18.47
N LYS A 379 14.52 -16.04 -18.76
CA LYS A 379 13.63 -15.14 -19.51
C LYS A 379 13.26 -13.90 -18.68
N GLU A 380 13.02 -14.09 -17.38
CA GLU A 380 12.73 -13.02 -16.43
C GLU A 380 13.95 -12.09 -16.26
N ALA A 381 15.15 -12.63 -16.06
CA ALA A 381 16.38 -11.84 -16.00
C ALA A 381 16.62 -11.02 -17.28
N LEU A 382 16.40 -11.59 -18.47
CA LEU A 382 16.50 -10.85 -19.74
C LEU A 382 15.43 -9.76 -19.85
N ALA A 383 14.20 -10.04 -19.43
CA ALA A 383 13.11 -9.05 -19.43
C ALA A 383 13.40 -7.90 -18.45
N TYR A 384 13.90 -8.21 -17.25
CA TYR A 384 14.35 -7.23 -16.26
C TYR A 384 15.47 -6.35 -16.79
N VAL A 385 16.53 -6.94 -17.35
CA VAL A 385 17.63 -6.17 -17.95
C VAL A 385 17.13 -5.27 -19.08
N ALA A 386 16.26 -5.78 -19.95
CA ALA A 386 15.66 -5.01 -21.03
C ALA A 386 14.80 -3.84 -20.51
N GLU A 387 14.02 -4.05 -19.44
CA GLU A 387 13.23 -3.01 -18.78
C GLU A 387 14.13 -1.90 -18.22
N VAL A 388 15.14 -2.26 -17.42
CA VAL A 388 16.07 -1.30 -16.79
C VAL A 388 16.84 -0.51 -17.85
N TRP A 389 17.37 -1.18 -18.88
CA TRP A 389 18.09 -0.51 -19.96
C TRP A 389 17.19 0.43 -20.76
N THR A 390 15.95 0.01 -21.04
CA THR A 390 14.99 0.85 -21.77
C THR A 390 14.68 2.12 -20.99
N MET A 391 14.51 2.04 -19.67
CA MET A 391 14.33 3.21 -18.81
C MET A 391 15.55 4.16 -18.92
N ASN A 392 16.76 3.64 -18.72
CA ASN A 392 17.99 4.44 -18.76
C ASN A 392 18.24 5.10 -20.13
N VAL A 393 18.06 4.36 -21.24
CA VAL A 393 18.25 4.90 -22.59
C VAL A 393 17.21 5.97 -22.91
N SER A 394 15.94 5.77 -22.52
CA SER A 394 14.89 6.77 -22.72
C SER A 394 15.19 8.06 -21.95
N GLY A 395 15.65 7.95 -20.70
CA GLY A 395 16.08 9.09 -19.89
C GLY A 395 17.30 9.81 -20.49
N MET A 396 18.26 9.08 -21.04
CA MET A 396 19.44 9.69 -21.67
C MET A 396 19.09 10.41 -22.99
N LEU A 397 18.26 9.79 -23.83
CA LEU A 397 17.76 10.41 -25.07
C LEU A 397 17.02 11.72 -24.77
N LEU A 398 16.23 11.74 -23.69
CA LEU A 398 15.54 12.94 -23.24
C LEU A 398 16.52 14.05 -22.81
N LYS A 399 17.56 13.73 -22.02
CA LYS A 399 18.59 14.70 -21.62
C LYS A 399 19.30 15.31 -22.83
N VAL A 400 19.67 14.49 -23.82
CA VAL A 400 20.30 14.96 -25.07
C VAL A 400 19.33 15.84 -25.86
N GLY A 401 18.05 15.45 -25.97
CA GLY A 401 17.03 16.23 -26.66
C GLY A 401 16.84 17.62 -26.04
N ILE A 402 16.80 17.72 -24.72
CA ILE A 402 16.65 19.00 -24.02
C ILE A 402 17.91 19.84 -24.10
N LEU A 403 19.09 19.24 -24.04
CA LEU A 403 20.34 19.96 -24.27
C LEU A 403 20.42 20.53 -25.70
N TYR A 404 19.97 19.78 -26.71
CA TYR A 404 19.94 20.26 -28.10
C TYR A 404 18.96 21.42 -28.28
N VAL A 405 17.70 21.25 -27.84
CA VAL A 405 16.65 22.27 -27.96
C VAL A 405 16.97 23.50 -27.12
N GLY A 406 17.41 23.30 -25.88
CA GLY A 406 17.81 24.35 -24.96
C GLY A 406 19.06 25.10 -25.44
N GLY A 407 20.05 24.38 -25.99
CA GLY A 407 21.24 24.98 -26.59
C GLY A 407 20.90 25.88 -27.79
N GLN A 408 20.00 25.44 -28.68
CA GLN A 408 19.50 26.29 -29.76
C GLN A 408 18.78 27.55 -29.23
N LEU A 409 18.10 27.45 -28.10
CA LEU A 409 17.44 28.58 -27.44
C LEU A 409 18.42 29.58 -26.84
N VAL A 410 19.55 29.08 -26.30
CA VAL A 410 20.66 29.91 -25.80
C VAL A 410 21.37 30.62 -26.95
N VAL A 411 21.64 29.91 -28.07
CA VAL A 411 22.26 30.51 -29.27
C VAL A 411 21.38 31.64 -29.85
N ARG A 412 20.06 31.52 -29.76
CA ARG A 412 19.10 32.56 -30.18
C ARG A 412 18.95 33.71 -29.18
N GLY A 413 19.61 33.65 -28.02
CA GLY A 413 19.54 34.65 -26.95
C GLY A 413 18.20 34.71 -26.22
N ALA A 414 17.33 33.71 -26.39
CA ALA A 414 16.00 33.68 -25.77
C ALA A 414 16.03 33.19 -24.31
N VAL A 415 17.04 32.40 -23.93
CA VAL A 415 17.25 31.88 -22.58
C VAL A 415 18.74 31.98 -22.22
N SER A 416 19.07 32.33 -20.98
CA SER A 416 20.46 32.39 -20.52
C SER A 416 21.05 30.98 -20.31
N SER A 417 22.38 30.89 -20.34
CA SER A 417 23.12 29.67 -20.00
C SER A 417 22.75 29.12 -18.61
N GLY A 418 22.56 30.00 -17.63
CA GLY A 418 22.21 29.66 -16.26
C GLY A 418 20.81 29.10 -16.14
N ASN A 419 19.83 29.71 -16.83
CA ASN A 419 18.47 29.20 -16.87
C ASN A 419 18.41 27.81 -17.53
N LEU A 420 19.25 27.55 -18.54
CA LEU A 420 19.38 26.21 -19.12
C LEU A 420 19.94 25.21 -18.10
N VAL A 421 20.99 25.56 -17.34
CA VAL A 421 21.54 24.70 -16.28
C VAL A 421 20.50 24.42 -15.19
N SER A 422 19.80 25.44 -14.69
CA SER A 422 18.71 25.27 -13.73
C SER A 422 17.64 24.33 -14.28
N PHE A 423 17.27 24.48 -15.56
CA PHE A 423 16.26 23.65 -16.20
C PHE A 423 16.69 22.18 -16.31
N VAL A 424 17.94 21.91 -16.70
CA VAL A 424 18.46 20.53 -16.75
C VAL A 424 18.46 19.89 -15.36
N LEU A 425 18.83 20.64 -14.32
CA LEU A 425 18.81 20.15 -12.94
C LEU A 425 17.39 19.87 -12.43
N TYR A 426 16.42 20.76 -12.73
CA TYR A 426 15.01 20.52 -12.40
C TYR A 426 14.44 19.31 -13.13
N GLN A 427 14.77 19.15 -14.40
CA GLN A 427 14.35 18.00 -15.20
C GLN A 427 14.91 16.67 -14.63
N LEU A 428 16.17 16.66 -14.18
CA LEU A 428 16.79 15.49 -13.55
C LEU A 428 16.02 15.08 -12.29
N GLN A 429 15.74 16.03 -11.40
CA GLN A 429 14.97 15.77 -10.18
C GLN A 429 13.54 15.34 -10.47
N PHE A 430 12.90 15.95 -11.48
CA PHE A 430 11.55 15.60 -11.89
C PHE A 430 11.46 14.16 -12.41
N THR A 431 12.44 13.71 -13.20
CA THR A 431 12.44 12.34 -13.74
C THR A 431 12.54 11.30 -12.61
N SER A 432 13.44 11.50 -11.65
CA SER A 432 13.58 10.63 -10.47
C SER A 432 12.30 10.58 -9.63
N ALA A 433 11.63 11.72 -9.42
CA ALA A 433 10.40 11.78 -8.63
C ALA A 433 9.26 10.95 -9.26
N VAL A 434 9.19 10.90 -10.59
CA VAL A 434 8.14 10.13 -11.29
C VAL A 434 8.49 8.65 -11.43
N GLU A 435 9.77 8.29 -11.53
CA GLU A 435 10.22 6.89 -11.55
C GLU A 435 9.87 6.15 -10.25
N VAL A 436 10.07 6.78 -9.09
CA VAL A 436 9.78 6.14 -7.79
C VAL A 436 8.27 5.96 -7.56
N ALA A 437 7.43 6.84 -8.13
CA ALA A 437 5.97 6.68 -8.07
C ALA A 437 5.47 5.45 -8.87
N ALA A 438 6.30 4.86 -9.74
CA ALA A 438 5.91 3.77 -10.63
C ALA A 438 6.27 2.37 -10.12
N VAL A 439 7.02 2.23 -9.03
CA VAL A 439 7.54 0.92 -8.56
C VAL A 439 7.13 0.67 -7.10
N GLY A 440 6.40 -0.43 -6.86
CA GLY A 440 6.12 -0.89 -5.50
C GLY A 440 5.78 -2.38 -5.47
N GLN A 441 6.54 -3.16 -4.69
CA GLN A 441 6.18 -4.50 -4.22
C GLN A 441 6.69 -4.73 -2.77
N GLU A 442 5.99 -5.63 -2.06
CA GLU A 442 5.88 -5.81 -0.59
C GLU A 442 6.81 -6.89 0.03
N PRO A 443 6.88 -7.01 1.40
CA PRO A 443 7.91 -7.78 2.14
C PRO A 443 7.44 -9.09 2.83
N LEU A 444 8.40 -9.79 3.48
CA LEU A 444 8.38 -11.14 4.07
C LEU A 444 8.28 -11.16 5.63
N LEU A 445 8.24 -12.35 6.27
CA LEU A 445 7.87 -12.65 7.69
C LEU A 445 9.04 -13.00 8.64
N PHE A 446 8.76 -13.39 9.91
CA PHE A 446 9.78 -13.77 10.95
C PHE A 446 9.42 -14.96 11.89
N GLY A 447 10.45 -15.69 12.37
CA GLY A 447 10.43 -16.80 13.35
C GLY A 447 11.04 -16.47 14.74
N ARG A 448 10.70 -17.24 15.80
CA ARG A 448 11.11 -16.98 17.23
C ARG A 448 11.49 -18.25 18.01
N SER A 449 12.09 -18.13 19.21
CA SER A 449 12.67 -19.22 20.04
C SER A 449 11.71 -20.07 20.89
N PHE A 450 12.13 -21.26 21.37
CA PHE A 450 11.31 -22.15 22.23
C PHE A 450 11.00 -21.55 23.60
N ARG A 451 11.95 -20.86 24.22
CA ARG A 451 11.78 -20.14 25.49
C ARG A 451 10.64 -19.14 25.38
N GLU A 452 10.66 -18.33 24.32
CA GLU A 452 9.63 -17.33 24.04
C GLU A 452 8.29 -17.98 23.68
N ASN A 453 8.32 -19.13 23.00
CA ASN A 453 7.12 -19.91 22.73
C ASN A 453 6.50 -20.52 24.00
N ILE A 454 7.28 -20.97 25.00
CA ILE A 454 6.74 -21.55 26.25
C ILE A 454 6.27 -20.46 27.21
N ALA A 455 7.02 -19.37 27.33
CA ALA A 455 6.68 -18.20 28.15
C ALA A 455 5.58 -17.31 27.55
N TYR A 456 5.09 -17.65 26.35
CA TYR A 456 4.17 -16.81 25.59
C TYR A 456 2.89 -16.47 26.37
N GLY A 457 2.64 -15.17 26.52
CA GLY A 457 1.43 -14.63 27.15
C GLY A 457 1.47 -14.54 28.68
N LEU A 458 2.65 -14.60 29.30
CA LEU A 458 2.86 -14.20 30.70
C LEU A 458 3.32 -12.73 30.77
N ILE A 459 2.74 -11.95 31.69
CA ILE A 459 3.05 -10.52 31.87
C ILE A 459 4.43 -10.33 32.52
N GLN A 460 4.86 -11.29 33.34
CA GLN A 460 6.21 -11.36 33.89
C GLN A 460 6.94 -12.52 33.23
N THR A 461 8.19 -12.30 32.83
CA THR A 461 9.03 -13.35 32.23
C THR A 461 9.29 -14.45 33.27
N PRO A 462 8.80 -15.68 33.07
CA PRO A 462 9.02 -16.78 34.02
C PRO A 462 10.51 -17.11 34.10
N THR A 463 10.96 -17.57 35.26
CA THR A 463 12.36 -17.97 35.42
C THR A 463 12.65 -19.23 34.61
N MET A 464 13.90 -19.44 34.22
CA MET A 464 14.28 -20.62 33.43
C MET A 464 13.99 -21.93 34.19
N GLU A 465 14.01 -21.90 35.51
CA GLU A 465 13.64 -23.04 36.36
C GLU A 465 12.16 -23.39 36.23
N GLU A 466 11.27 -22.40 36.18
CA GLU A 466 9.83 -22.61 35.98
C GLU A 466 9.53 -23.16 34.58
N ILE A 467 10.17 -22.61 33.54
CA ILE A 467 10.07 -23.11 32.16
C ILE A 467 10.52 -24.57 32.10
N ARG A 468 11.66 -24.90 32.73
CA ARG A 468 12.20 -26.26 32.74
C ARG A 468 11.31 -27.23 33.52
N ALA A 469 10.78 -26.82 34.66
CA ALA A 469 9.89 -27.65 35.49
C ALA A 469 8.61 -28.03 34.73
N VAL A 470 8.07 -27.09 33.94
CA VAL A 470 6.85 -27.32 33.17
C VAL A 470 7.13 -28.10 31.87
N ALA A 471 8.26 -27.86 31.23
CA ALA A 471 8.72 -28.67 30.10
C ALA A 471 9.00 -30.13 30.50
N MET A 472 9.49 -30.39 31.71
CA MET A 472 9.63 -31.74 32.25
C MET A 472 8.28 -32.43 32.44
N LYS A 473 7.31 -31.71 33.03
CA LYS A 473 5.95 -32.23 33.27
C LYS A 473 5.19 -32.56 31.98
N SER A 474 5.44 -31.82 30.91
CA SER A 474 4.79 -32.00 29.61
C SER A 474 5.52 -32.95 28.65
N GLY A 475 6.68 -33.51 29.04
CA GLY A 475 7.51 -34.34 28.17
C GLY A 475 8.31 -33.56 27.11
N ALA A 476 8.27 -32.22 27.14
CA ALA A 476 8.98 -31.39 26.17
C ALA A 476 10.49 -31.22 26.48
N HIS A 477 10.91 -31.45 27.72
CA HIS A 477 12.31 -31.21 28.12
C HIS A 477 13.32 -32.07 27.37
N ASP A 478 13.00 -33.35 27.15
CA ASP A 478 13.95 -34.34 26.65
C ASP A 478 14.36 -34.04 25.20
N PHE A 479 13.43 -33.59 24.36
CA PHE A 479 13.74 -33.22 22.98
C PHE A 479 14.31 -31.80 22.88
N ILE A 480 13.80 -30.83 23.65
CA ILE A 480 14.30 -29.44 23.61
C ILE A 480 15.76 -29.39 24.04
N SER A 481 16.14 -30.17 25.06
CA SER A 481 17.52 -30.22 25.56
C SER A 481 18.49 -30.93 24.61
N GLY A 482 17.98 -31.74 23.68
CA GLY A 482 18.76 -32.38 22.63
C GLY A 482 19.06 -31.47 21.43
N LEU A 483 18.47 -30.26 21.37
CA LEU A 483 18.72 -29.29 20.31
C LEU A 483 20.01 -28.50 20.55
N PRO A 484 20.72 -28.04 19.49
CA PRO A 484 22.02 -27.37 19.61
C PRO A 484 22.02 -26.11 20.49
N GLN A 485 20.91 -25.37 20.52
CA GLN A 485 20.73 -24.16 21.33
C GLN A 485 19.70 -24.37 22.46
N GLY A 486 19.29 -25.62 22.71
CA GLY A 486 18.31 -25.94 23.75
C GLY A 486 17.02 -25.13 23.61
N TYR A 487 16.63 -24.46 24.69
CA TYR A 487 15.45 -23.59 24.76
C TYR A 487 15.57 -22.30 23.95
N ASP A 488 16.76 -21.90 23.51
CA ASP A 488 16.96 -20.68 22.72
C ASP A 488 16.88 -20.94 21.21
N THR A 489 16.69 -22.20 20.79
CA THR A 489 16.52 -22.58 19.38
C THR A 489 15.26 -21.95 18.76
N GLU A 490 15.38 -21.33 17.57
CA GLU A 490 14.27 -20.74 16.83
C GLU A 490 13.38 -21.78 16.12
N VAL A 491 12.07 -21.63 16.28
CA VAL A 491 11.03 -22.58 15.82
C VAL A 491 10.65 -22.33 14.34
N GLY A 492 11.14 -21.24 13.73
CA GLY A 492 10.83 -20.83 12.36
C GLY A 492 9.38 -20.35 12.17
N GLU A 493 9.09 -19.68 11.05
CA GLU A 493 7.82 -18.96 10.75
C GLU A 493 6.54 -19.81 10.80
N THR A 494 6.64 -21.14 10.75
CA THR A 494 5.48 -22.05 10.76
C THR A 494 5.60 -23.23 11.74
N GLY A 495 6.69 -23.33 12.52
CA GLY A 495 6.92 -24.48 13.40
C GLY A 495 7.07 -25.81 12.65
N ASN A 496 7.38 -25.78 11.35
CA ASN A 496 7.54 -26.97 10.49
C ASN A 496 8.76 -27.85 10.84
N GLN A 497 9.62 -27.42 11.78
CA GLN A 497 10.77 -28.19 12.25
C GLN A 497 10.41 -29.17 13.40
N LEU A 498 9.16 -29.17 13.87
CA LEU A 498 8.71 -29.99 15.00
C LEU A 498 7.72 -31.08 14.56
N SER A 499 7.88 -32.29 15.11
CA SER A 499 6.90 -33.36 14.93
C SER A 499 5.56 -33.01 15.60
N GLY A 500 4.47 -33.67 15.19
CA GLY A 500 3.13 -33.47 15.79
C GLY A 500 3.14 -33.60 17.32
N GLY A 501 3.76 -34.66 17.85
CA GLY A 501 3.89 -34.89 19.29
C GLY A 501 4.77 -33.84 20.00
N GLN A 502 5.85 -33.37 19.38
CA GLN A 502 6.69 -32.32 19.96
C GLN A 502 5.95 -30.97 20.07
N ARG A 503 5.14 -30.62 19.05
CA ARG A 503 4.29 -29.42 19.09
C ARG A 503 3.24 -29.52 20.20
N GLN A 504 2.63 -30.70 20.38
CA GLN A 504 1.66 -30.94 21.44
C GLN A 504 2.31 -30.84 22.83
N ALA A 505 3.51 -31.41 23.03
CA ALA A 505 4.25 -31.29 24.29
C ALA A 505 4.57 -29.83 24.65
N VAL A 506 4.99 -29.01 23.67
CA VAL A 506 5.24 -27.57 23.89
C VAL A 506 3.95 -26.79 24.19
N ALA A 507 2.85 -27.13 23.52
CA ALA A 507 1.55 -26.53 23.79
C ALA A 507 1.05 -26.88 25.20
N LEU A 508 1.24 -28.13 25.64
CA LEU A 508 0.92 -28.57 27.00
C LEU A 508 1.80 -27.86 28.04
N ALA A 509 3.10 -27.69 27.77
CA ALA A 509 3.99 -26.89 28.62
C ALA A 509 3.47 -25.44 28.78
N ARG A 510 3.07 -24.81 27.67
CA ARG A 510 2.49 -23.46 27.65
C ARG A 510 1.18 -23.36 28.43
N ALA A 511 0.37 -24.42 28.46
CA ALA A 511 -0.86 -24.45 29.26
C ALA A 511 -0.55 -24.58 30.76
N LEU A 512 0.36 -25.48 31.12
CA LEU A 512 0.68 -25.81 32.51
C LEU A 512 1.42 -24.67 33.24
N ILE A 513 2.22 -23.87 32.54
CA ILE A 513 2.96 -22.75 33.17
C ILE A 513 2.03 -21.67 33.74
N ARG A 514 0.78 -21.61 33.25
CA ARG A 514 -0.24 -20.66 33.69
C ARG A 514 -1.02 -21.12 34.93
N LYS A 515 -0.76 -22.33 35.44
CA LYS A 515 -1.48 -22.93 36.59
C LYS A 515 -3.01 -22.79 36.48
N PRO A 516 -3.63 -23.31 35.39
CA PRO A 516 -5.05 -23.12 35.13
C PRO A 516 -5.92 -23.83 36.20
N ARG A 517 -7.14 -23.33 36.45
CA ARG A 517 -8.14 -24.00 37.32
C ARG A 517 -9.01 -25.01 36.57
N LEU A 518 -9.09 -24.87 35.24
CA LEU A 518 -9.80 -25.76 34.31
C LEU A 518 -8.87 -26.04 33.12
N LEU A 519 -8.65 -27.32 32.82
CA LEU A 519 -7.83 -27.80 31.72
C LEU A 519 -8.72 -28.58 30.76
N ILE A 520 -8.80 -28.14 29.50
CA ILE A 520 -9.56 -28.82 28.44
C ILE A 520 -8.54 -29.44 27.48
N LEU A 521 -8.67 -30.74 27.22
CA LEU A 521 -7.78 -31.50 26.35
C LEU A 521 -8.62 -32.16 25.26
N ASP A 522 -8.41 -31.73 24.02
CA ASP A 522 -9.12 -32.24 22.84
C ASP A 522 -8.17 -33.05 21.96
N ASP A 523 -8.24 -34.37 22.11
CA ASP A 523 -7.41 -35.39 21.46
C ASP A 523 -5.90 -35.08 21.48
N ALA A 524 -5.46 -34.30 22.47
CA ALA A 524 -4.11 -33.76 22.56
C ALA A 524 -3.02 -34.81 22.87
N THR A 525 -3.43 -36.07 23.06
CA THR A 525 -2.55 -37.21 23.33
C THR A 525 -2.40 -38.19 22.18
N SER A 526 -3.20 -38.07 21.11
CA SER A 526 -3.23 -39.06 20.01
C SER A 526 -1.97 -39.04 19.13
N ALA A 527 -1.27 -37.90 19.03
CA ALA A 527 -0.04 -37.75 18.24
C ALA A 527 1.26 -37.82 19.07
N LEU A 528 1.15 -38.14 20.37
CA LEU A 528 2.30 -38.43 21.23
C LEU A 528 2.74 -39.89 21.08
N ASP A 529 4.04 -40.14 21.14
CA ASP A 529 4.60 -41.48 21.21
C ASP A 529 4.24 -42.19 22.53
N ALA A 530 4.25 -43.52 22.54
CA ALA A 530 3.76 -44.33 23.66
C ALA A 530 4.39 -43.96 25.02
N ASN A 531 5.65 -43.54 25.04
CA ASN A 531 6.35 -43.16 26.27
C ASN A 531 5.88 -41.79 26.80
N ASN A 532 5.64 -40.82 25.92
CA ASN A 532 5.10 -39.52 26.31
C ASN A 532 3.60 -39.57 26.64
N GLN A 533 2.83 -40.43 25.98
CA GLN A 533 1.43 -40.70 26.34
C GLN A 533 1.31 -41.18 27.79
N LEU A 534 2.16 -42.14 28.19
CA LEU A 534 2.18 -42.66 29.56
C LEU A 534 2.52 -41.57 30.58
N ARG A 535 3.43 -40.65 30.26
CA ARG A 535 3.77 -39.51 31.13
C ARG A 535 2.61 -38.52 31.28
N VAL A 536 1.90 -38.20 30.20
CA VAL A 536 0.71 -37.33 30.27
C VAL A 536 -0.39 -38.00 31.07
N GLN A 537 -0.62 -39.31 30.91
CA GLN A 537 -1.60 -40.06 31.70
C GLN A 537 -1.30 -40.00 33.20
N ARG A 538 -0.05 -40.22 33.61
CA ARG A 538 0.37 -40.07 35.01
C ARG A 538 0.17 -38.64 35.53
N LEU A 539 0.41 -37.63 34.70
CA LEU A 539 0.17 -36.23 35.07
C LEU A 539 -1.33 -35.93 35.31
N LEU A 540 -2.23 -36.52 34.52
CA LEU A 540 -3.67 -36.28 34.61
C LEU A 540 -4.34 -37.01 35.79
N TYR A 541 -3.84 -38.20 36.11
CA TYR A 541 -4.49 -39.11 37.07
C TYR A 541 -3.72 -39.31 38.39
N GLU A 542 -2.38 -39.39 38.37
CA GLU A 542 -1.60 -39.79 39.57
C GLU A 542 -1.14 -38.60 40.43
N ASN A 543 -0.89 -37.43 39.84
CA ASN A 543 -0.34 -36.26 40.54
C ASN A 543 -1.40 -35.24 40.99
N ARG A 544 -2.53 -35.68 41.56
CA ARG A 544 -3.59 -34.77 42.04
C ARG A 544 -3.44 -34.38 43.51
N GLY A 545 -3.16 -33.10 43.76
CA GLY A 545 -3.33 -32.43 45.07
C GLY A 545 -4.61 -31.56 45.13
N PRO A 546 -4.91 -30.92 46.28
CA PRO A 546 -6.12 -30.09 46.47
C PRO A 546 -6.20 -28.84 45.56
N ALA A 547 -5.12 -28.48 44.87
CA ALA A 547 -5.04 -27.38 43.91
C ALA A 547 -5.03 -27.83 42.43
N SER A 548 -5.38 -29.08 42.14
CA SER A 548 -5.35 -29.62 40.77
C SER A 548 -6.48 -29.05 39.90
N PRO A 549 -6.24 -28.78 38.60
CA PRO A 549 -7.29 -28.30 37.70
C PRO A 549 -8.41 -29.34 37.53
N ALA A 550 -9.64 -28.85 37.35
CA ALA A 550 -10.68 -29.67 36.74
C ALA A 550 -10.24 -30.02 35.30
N VAL A 551 -10.35 -31.27 34.89
CA VAL A 551 -9.92 -31.73 33.56
C VAL A 551 -11.13 -32.19 32.77
N LEU A 552 -11.37 -31.57 31.61
CA LEU A 552 -12.33 -32.01 30.60
C LEU A 552 -11.55 -32.64 29.44
N LEU A 553 -11.72 -33.94 29.22
CA LEU A 553 -11.01 -34.70 28.22
C LEU A 553 -11.96 -35.13 27.10
N ILE A 554 -11.59 -34.84 25.85
CA ILE A 554 -12.19 -35.39 24.64
C ILE A 554 -11.10 -36.29 24.04
N THR A 555 -11.35 -37.60 23.96
CA THR A 555 -10.33 -38.59 23.61
C THR A 555 -10.91 -39.69 22.73
N GLN A 556 -10.14 -40.13 21.74
CA GLN A 556 -10.43 -41.36 20.98
C GLN A 556 -9.81 -42.60 21.64
N GLN A 557 -8.96 -42.41 22.66
CA GLN A 557 -8.28 -43.48 23.38
C GLN A 557 -9.16 -44.03 24.51
N LEU A 558 -9.60 -45.28 24.36
CA LEU A 558 -10.46 -45.96 25.31
C LEU A 558 -9.85 -46.03 26.73
N SER A 559 -8.56 -46.32 26.84
CA SER A 559 -7.84 -46.44 28.12
C SER A 559 -7.88 -45.17 28.97
N LEU A 560 -7.92 -43.99 28.36
CA LEU A 560 -8.06 -42.71 29.07
C LEU A 560 -9.52 -42.44 29.46
N ALA A 561 -10.48 -42.85 28.63
CA ALA A 561 -11.90 -42.70 28.90
C ALA A 561 -12.36 -43.63 30.04
N GLU A 562 -11.83 -44.85 30.12
CA GLU A 562 -12.13 -45.83 31.18
C GLU A 562 -11.75 -45.32 32.58
N GLN A 563 -10.66 -44.56 32.67
CA GLN A 563 -10.16 -43.99 33.93
C GLN A 563 -10.86 -42.67 34.32
N ALA A 564 -11.79 -42.17 33.50
CA ALA A 564 -12.49 -40.93 33.77
C ALA A 564 -13.49 -41.08 34.92
N HIS A 565 -13.55 -40.05 35.77
CA HIS A 565 -14.47 -40.02 36.91
C HIS A 565 -15.93 -39.87 36.46
N HIS A 566 -16.14 -39.19 35.33
CA HIS A 566 -17.44 -38.95 34.73
C HIS A 566 -17.29 -38.90 33.21
N ILE A 567 -18.14 -39.62 32.51
CA ILE A 567 -18.16 -39.76 31.05
C ILE A 567 -19.47 -39.18 30.55
N LEU A 568 -19.38 -38.36 29.50
CA LEU A 568 -20.53 -37.84 28.75
C LEU A 568 -20.46 -38.43 27.34
N PHE A 569 -21.43 -39.24 26.96
CA PHE A 569 -21.52 -39.83 25.62
C PHE A 569 -22.41 -38.97 24.72
N LEU A 570 -21.83 -38.44 23.64
CA LEU A 570 -22.53 -37.59 22.68
C LEU A 570 -22.89 -38.37 21.41
N LYS A 571 -24.13 -38.21 20.94
CA LYS A 571 -24.58 -38.67 19.62
C LYS A 571 -25.42 -37.57 18.97
N ASP A 572 -25.14 -37.29 17.70
CA ASP A 572 -25.83 -36.26 16.91
C ASP A 572 -25.88 -34.87 17.59
N GLY A 573 -24.81 -34.52 18.32
CA GLY A 573 -24.68 -33.25 19.04
C GLY A 573 -25.47 -33.16 20.35
N SER A 574 -26.08 -34.25 20.82
CA SER A 574 -26.82 -34.34 22.08
C SER A 574 -26.15 -35.32 23.06
N ILE A 575 -26.20 -35.03 24.36
CA ILE A 575 -25.72 -35.97 25.40
C ILE A 575 -26.77 -37.06 25.55
N CYS A 576 -26.46 -38.27 25.11
CA CYS A 576 -27.38 -39.40 25.20
C CYS A 576 -27.25 -40.15 26.52
N GLU A 577 -26.02 -40.27 27.04
CA GLU A 577 -25.74 -41.00 28.26
C GLU A 577 -24.65 -40.30 29.08
N GLN A 578 -24.73 -40.42 30.40
CA GLN A 578 -23.75 -39.87 31.33
C GLN A 578 -23.59 -40.79 32.55
N GLY A 579 -22.38 -40.95 33.05
CA GLY A 579 -22.08 -41.83 34.17
C GLY A 579 -20.60 -42.18 34.27
N SER A 580 -20.22 -43.06 35.20
CA SER A 580 -18.89 -43.68 35.18
C SER A 580 -18.82 -44.79 34.12
N HIS A 581 -17.61 -45.21 33.75
CA HIS A 581 -17.40 -46.32 32.82
C HIS A 581 -18.20 -47.57 33.21
N LEU A 582 -18.13 -47.98 34.48
CA LEU A 582 -18.86 -49.15 34.99
C LEU A 582 -20.39 -48.99 34.88
N GLN A 583 -20.93 -47.81 35.25
CA GLN A 583 -22.37 -47.53 35.17
C GLN A 583 -22.90 -47.57 33.73
N LEU A 584 -22.10 -47.13 32.77
CA LEU A 584 -22.47 -47.13 31.36
C LEU A 584 -22.37 -48.54 30.75
N MET A 585 -21.45 -49.38 31.22
CA MET A 585 -21.32 -50.78 30.76
C MET A 585 -22.41 -51.71 31.30
N GLU A 586 -22.96 -51.45 32.49
CA GLU A 586 -24.06 -52.25 33.07
C GLU A 586 -25.43 -51.95 32.45
N LYS A 587 -25.59 -50.79 31.80
CA LYS A 587 -26.87 -50.37 31.24
C LYS A 587 -27.20 -51.15 29.96
N SER A 588 -28.29 -51.92 29.99
CA SER A 588 -28.78 -52.71 28.86
C SER A 588 -29.20 -51.79 27.70
N GLY A 589 -28.62 -52.03 26.51
CA GLY A 589 -28.84 -51.21 25.32
C GLY A 589 -28.06 -49.89 25.28
N SER A 590 -27.03 -49.72 26.12
CA SER A 590 -26.17 -48.52 26.09
C SER A 590 -25.43 -48.37 24.76
N CYS A 591 -25.50 -47.17 24.18
CA CYS A 591 -24.72 -46.80 23.00
C CYS A 591 -23.22 -46.72 23.31
N TYR A 592 -22.86 -46.34 24.55
CA TYR A 592 -21.47 -46.34 25.01
C TYR A 592 -20.91 -47.76 25.05
N ARG A 593 -21.65 -48.72 25.62
CA ARG A 593 -21.25 -50.14 25.66
C ARG A 593 -21.03 -50.71 24.26
N ALA A 594 -21.95 -50.45 23.33
CA ALA A 594 -21.81 -50.91 21.95
C ALA A 594 -20.56 -50.35 21.24
N MET A 595 -20.19 -49.09 21.52
CA MET A 595 -18.95 -48.48 21.01
C MET A 595 -17.70 -49.16 21.59
N VAL A 596 -17.69 -49.43 22.89
CA VAL A 596 -16.55 -50.09 23.57
C VAL A 596 -16.36 -51.52 23.07
N GLU A 597 -17.44 -52.30 22.95
CA GLU A 597 -17.41 -53.67 22.42
C GLU A 597 -16.95 -53.72 20.96
N ALA A 598 -17.34 -52.75 20.13
CA ALA A 598 -16.90 -52.65 18.74
C ALA A 598 -15.42 -52.30 18.57
N LEU A 599 -14.85 -51.52 19.50
CA LEU A 599 -13.42 -51.16 19.51
C LEU A 599 -12.51 -52.25 20.12
N GLY A 600 -13.08 -53.18 20.91
CA GLY A 600 -12.36 -54.27 21.56
C GLY A 600 -12.38 -55.61 20.82
N ALA A 601 -13.09 -55.73 19.71
CA ALA A 601 -13.12 -56.95 18.90
C ALA A 601 -11.78 -57.13 18.15
N PRO A 602 -11.11 -58.31 18.22
CA PRO A 602 -9.93 -58.56 17.41
C PRO A 602 -10.33 -58.53 15.93
N SER A 603 -9.57 -57.76 15.13
CA SER A 603 -9.69 -57.76 13.68
C SER A 603 -9.22 -59.12 13.14
N ASP A 604 -10.16 -59.96 12.71
CA ASP A 604 -9.90 -61.20 11.96
C ASP A 604 -9.23 -60.93 10.61
#